data_AF-A0A5E5ASZ8-F1
#
_entry.id   AF-A0A5E5ASZ8-F1
#
_cell.length_a   1.000
_cell.length_b   1.000
_cell.length_c   1.000
_cell.angle_alpha   90.00
_cell.angle_beta   90.00
_cell.angle_gamma   90.00
#
_symmetry.space_group_name_H-M   'P 1'
#
loop_
_entity.id
_entity.type
_entity.pdbx_description
1 polymer ?
#
loop_
_entity_poly.entity_id
_entity_poly.type
_entity_poly.pdbx_seq_one_letter_code
_entity_poly.pdbx_strand_id
1 'polypeptide(L)'
;MLANFGADLRSMLYTQPDTQEDLIDPDRPTKLKYPKMSAFKWDQEGVGYTAEIDYGLGGDSNIVLEELKVDGFRIQPMEGGTVIVTFRAIAHPDESDTGKLCSLIQRDVELTLTAPPPTSVHDLLKDA
;
A
#
# COMPACT_ATOMS: atom_id res chain seq x y z
N MET A 1 -3.01 -7.86 -0.85
CA MET A 1 -2.72 -6.47 -1.28
C MET A 1 -3.65 -6.02 -2.40
N LEU A 2 -3.60 -6.54 -3.64
CA LEU A 2 -4.56 -6.15 -4.70
C LEU A 2 -6.03 -6.40 -4.33
N ALA A 3 -6.31 -7.50 -3.63
CA ALA A 3 -7.65 -7.85 -3.17
C ALA A 3 -8.27 -6.77 -2.25
N ASN A 4 -7.45 -5.96 -1.58
CA ASN A 4 -7.90 -4.86 -0.72
C ASN A 4 -8.41 -3.66 -1.54
N PHE A 5 -8.09 -3.60 -2.83
CA PHE A 5 -8.60 -2.59 -3.76
C PHE A 5 -9.76 -3.14 -4.59
N GLY A 6 -9.73 -4.44 -4.91
CA GLY A 6 -10.85 -5.14 -5.54
C GLY A 6 -10.53 -6.61 -5.71
N ALA A 7 -11.50 -7.48 -5.44
CA ALA A 7 -11.32 -8.93 -5.47
C ALA A 7 -10.97 -9.45 -6.88
N ASP A 8 -11.54 -8.83 -7.91
CA ASP A 8 -11.38 -9.17 -9.33
C ASP A 8 -10.21 -8.44 -10.01
N LEU A 9 -9.67 -7.38 -9.40
CA LEU A 9 -8.63 -6.53 -9.98
C LEU A 9 -7.41 -7.34 -10.43
N ARG A 10 -7.08 -8.41 -9.70
CA ARG A 10 -5.97 -9.30 -10.05
C ARG A 10 -6.23 -10.06 -11.36
N SER A 11 -7.42 -10.63 -11.54
CA SER A 11 -7.76 -11.35 -12.77
C SER A 11 -7.93 -10.41 -13.95
N MET A 12 -8.23 -9.12 -13.71
CA MET A 12 -8.25 -8.09 -14.75
C MET A 12 -6.85 -7.68 -15.25
N LEU A 13 -5.85 -7.70 -14.37
CA LEU A 13 -4.49 -7.23 -14.67
C LEU A 13 -3.54 -8.34 -15.12
N TYR A 14 -3.75 -9.57 -14.64
CA TYR A 14 -2.84 -10.69 -14.84
C TYR A 14 -3.47 -11.88 -15.55
N THR A 15 -2.65 -12.60 -16.31
CA THR A 15 -2.97 -13.88 -16.94
C THR A 15 -1.97 -14.95 -16.50
N GLN A 16 -2.29 -16.21 -16.79
CA GLN A 16 -1.34 -17.30 -16.63
C GLN A 16 -0.13 -17.07 -17.56
N PRO A 17 1.09 -17.32 -17.07
CA PRO A 17 2.30 -17.25 -17.88
C PRO A 17 2.33 -18.36 -18.95
N ASP A 18 3.04 -18.12 -20.06
CA ASP A 18 3.08 -19.06 -21.19
C ASP A 18 3.97 -20.29 -20.90
N THR A 19 4.92 -20.15 -19.99
CA THR A 19 5.89 -21.19 -19.58
C THR A 19 5.78 -21.41 -18.08
N GLN A 20 5.74 -22.68 -17.68
CA GLN A 20 5.52 -23.12 -16.29
C GLN A 20 6.82 -23.20 -15.47
N GLU A 21 7.97 -22.93 -16.09
CA GLU A 21 9.28 -22.99 -15.43
C GLU A 21 9.44 -21.78 -14.50
N ASP A 22 9.75 -22.05 -13.24
CA ASP A 22 9.95 -21.10 -12.11
C ASP A 22 8.72 -20.44 -11.47
N LEU A 23 7.55 -21.08 -11.51
CA LEU A 23 6.40 -20.65 -10.70
C LEU A 23 6.41 -21.31 -9.32
N ILE A 24 6.52 -20.50 -8.28
CA ILE A 24 6.31 -20.90 -6.88
C ILE A 24 4.87 -21.41 -6.66
N ASP A 25 3.92 -20.90 -7.45
CA ASP A 25 2.50 -21.28 -7.44
C ASP A 25 1.97 -21.31 -8.89
N PRO A 26 1.77 -22.50 -9.48
CA PRO A 26 1.46 -22.64 -10.90
C PRO A 26 0.06 -22.14 -11.30
N ASP A 27 -0.89 -22.05 -10.35
CA ASP A 27 -2.24 -21.57 -10.62
C ASP A 27 -2.37 -20.03 -10.46
N ARG A 28 -1.28 -19.38 -10.04
CA ARG A 28 -1.26 -17.96 -9.72
C ARG A 28 -0.97 -17.13 -10.99
N PRO A 29 -1.89 -16.25 -11.45
CA PRO A 29 -1.64 -15.42 -12.62
C PRO A 29 -0.59 -14.33 -12.35
N THR A 30 0.51 -14.35 -13.09
CA THR A 30 1.70 -13.50 -12.84
C THR A 30 2.12 -12.68 -14.06
N LYS A 31 1.68 -13.03 -15.27
CA LYS A 31 1.99 -12.31 -16.51
C LYS A 31 1.04 -11.14 -16.71
N LEU A 32 1.53 -9.96 -17.06
CA LEU A 32 0.65 -8.81 -17.32
C LEU A 32 -0.18 -8.99 -18.59
N LYS A 33 -1.49 -8.69 -18.50
CA LYS A 33 -2.37 -8.62 -19.68
C LYS A 33 -2.07 -7.40 -20.55
N TYR A 34 -1.66 -6.30 -19.92
CA TYR A 34 -1.37 -5.04 -20.60
C TYR A 34 0.02 -4.51 -20.19
N PRO A 35 1.13 -5.07 -20.73
CA PRO A 35 2.49 -4.70 -20.33
C PRO A 35 2.87 -3.23 -20.59
N LYS A 36 2.15 -2.56 -21.50
CA LYS A 36 2.34 -1.13 -21.82
C LYS A 36 1.51 -0.19 -20.94
N MET A 37 0.69 -0.73 -20.04
CA MET A 37 -0.12 0.07 -19.14
C MET A 37 0.77 0.66 -18.04
N SER A 38 0.77 1.98 -17.91
CA SER A 38 1.43 2.66 -16.79
C SER A 38 0.66 2.48 -15.48
N ALA A 39 1.23 2.94 -14.37
CA ALA A 39 0.49 3.07 -13.12
C ALA A 39 -0.82 3.84 -13.35
N PHE A 40 -1.89 3.39 -12.70
CA PHE A 40 -3.21 4.04 -12.77
C PHE A 40 -3.62 4.59 -11.40
N LYS A 41 -4.38 5.69 -11.43
CA LYS A 41 -4.93 6.32 -10.21
C LYS A 41 -6.02 5.41 -9.63
N TRP A 42 -5.99 5.23 -8.32
CA TRP A 42 -7.07 4.62 -7.55
C TRP A 42 -7.68 5.68 -6.65
N ASP A 43 -8.95 6.02 -6.86
CA ASP A 43 -9.60 7.14 -6.18
C ASP A 43 -10.14 6.73 -4.81
N GLN A 44 -9.20 6.43 -3.92
CA GLN A 44 -9.44 6.09 -2.53
C GLN A 44 -8.79 7.13 -1.65
N GLU A 45 -9.51 7.57 -0.63
CA GLU A 45 -9.01 8.47 0.40
C GLU A 45 -9.46 7.97 1.77
N GLY A 46 -8.66 8.27 2.77
CA GLY A 46 -8.91 7.90 4.15
C GLY A 46 -8.40 8.98 5.09
N VAL A 47 -9.09 9.22 6.20
CA VAL A 47 -8.70 10.19 7.23
C VAL A 47 -8.70 9.51 8.59
N GLY A 48 -7.88 10.01 9.52
CA GLY A 48 -7.77 9.45 10.87
C GLY A 48 -6.89 8.20 10.95
N TYR A 49 -6.01 7.99 9.97
CA TYR A 49 -5.06 6.87 10.00
C TYR A 49 -3.92 7.16 10.98
N THR A 50 -3.32 6.10 11.51
CA THR A 50 -2.04 6.20 12.25
C THR A 50 -0.97 5.48 11.46
N ALA A 51 0.17 6.12 11.22
CA ALA A 51 1.35 5.48 10.63
C ALA A 51 2.45 5.36 11.67
N GLU A 52 3.06 4.18 11.70
CA GLU A 52 4.23 3.88 12.50
C GLU A 52 5.38 3.55 11.55
N ILE A 53 6.47 4.32 11.64
CA ILE A 53 7.65 4.15 10.79
C ILE A 53 8.81 3.62 11.64
N ASP A 54 9.24 2.39 11.34
CA ASP A 54 10.45 1.79 11.89
C ASP A 54 11.64 2.10 10.97
N TYR A 55 12.65 2.75 11.54
CA TYR A 55 13.89 3.12 10.87
C TYR A 55 15.12 2.37 11.38
N GLY A 56 14.92 1.18 11.96
CA GLY A 56 15.97 0.22 12.32
C GLY A 56 16.48 0.33 13.75
N LEU A 57 15.82 1.11 14.61
CA LEU A 57 16.08 1.12 16.06
C LEU A 57 15.06 0.28 16.85
N GLY A 58 13.88 0.01 16.27
CA GLY A 58 12.81 -0.81 16.84
C GLY A 58 12.15 -0.21 18.10
N GLY A 59 10.91 -0.64 18.36
CA GLY A 59 10.17 -0.35 19.60
C GLY A 59 9.90 1.14 19.81
N ASP A 60 10.19 1.65 21.02
CA ASP A 60 9.88 3.04 21.46
C ASP A 60 10.55 4.15 20.62
N SER A 61 11.45 3.78 19.69
CA SER A 61 12.10 4.75 18.80
C SER A 61 11.27 5.06 17.55
N ASN A 62 10.22 4.29 17.26
CA ASN A 62 9.43 4.45 16.04
C ASN A 62 8.78 5.83 15.96
N ILE A 63 8.73 6.38 14.74
CA ILE A 63 8.03 7.65 14.50
C ILE A 63 6.55 7.31 14.36
N VAL A 64 5.73 7.79 15.29
CA VAL A 64 4.28 7.60 15.27
C VAL A 64 3.63 8.89 14.80
N LEU A 65 2.91 8.81 13.68
CA LEU A 65 2.17 9.92 13.12
C LEU A 65 0.67 9.61 13.20
N GLU A 66 -0.05 10.39 14.00
CA GLU A 66 -1.49 10.24 14.23
C GLU A 66 -2.31 11.17 13.31
N GLU A 67 -3.61 10.90 13.23
CA GLU A 67 -4.61 11.70 12.49
C GLU A 67 -4.26 11.96 11.01
N LEU A 68 -3.65 10.98 10.35
CA LEU A 68 -3.22 11.09 8.97
C LEU A 68 -4.38 11.12 7.99
N LYS A 69 -4.25 11.97 6.97
CA LYS A 69 -4.97 11.80 5.71
C LYS A 69 -4.12 10.99 4.74
N VAL A 70 -4.68 9.93 4.17
CA VAL A 70 -4.05 9.10 3.14
C VAL A 70 -4.83 9.26 1.84
N ASP A 71 -4.15 9.65 0.77
CA ASP A 71 -4.75 9.84 -0.55
C ASP A 71 -3.77 9.55 -1.71
N GLY A 72 -4.23 9.79 -2.94
CA GLY A 72 -3.34 9.78 -4.12
C GLY A 72 -2.82 8.40 -4.49
N PHE A 73 -3.58 7.34 -4.18
CA PHE A 73 -3.18 5.97 -4.50
C PHE A 73 -2.93 5.79 -5.99
N ARG A 74 -1.82 5.14 -6.31
CA ARG A 74 -1.46 4.66 -7.62
C ARG A 74 -1.06 3.21 -7.53
N ILE A 75 -1.64 2.41 -8.42
CA ILE A 75 -1.38 0.99 -8.51
C ILE A 75 -0.58 0.75 -9.78
N GLN A 76 0.61 0.17 -9.64
CA GLN A 76 1.46 -0.23 -10.74
C GLN A 76 1.65 -1.74 -10.70
N PRO A 77 0.96 -2.49 -11.57
CA PRO A 77 1.19 -3.92 -11.69
C PRO A 77 2.55 -4.16 -12.37
N MET A 78 3.33 -5.07 -11.80
CA MET A 78 4.64 -5.49 -12.29
C MET A 78 4.57 -6.92 -12.80
N GLU A 79 5.45 -7.29 -13.74
CA GLU A 79 5.66 -8.68 -14.13
C GLU A 79 6.04 -9.54 -12.92
N GLY A 80 5.64 -10.81 -12.94
CA GLY A 80 5.82 -11.73 -11.81
C GLY A 80 4.70 -11.65 -10.76
N GLY A 81 3.63 -10.87 -11.01
CA GLY A 81 2.45 -10.82 -10.14
C GLY A 81 2.58 -9.91 -8.92
N THR A 82 3.67 -9.14 -8.83
CA THR A 82 3.91 -8.12 -7.80
C THR A 82 3.25 -6.80 -8.19
N VAL A 83 2.87 -6.01 -7.19
CA VAL A 83 2.29 -4.68 -7.41
C VAL A 83 3.03 -3.67 -6.56
N ILE A 84 3.37 -2.53 -7.15
CA ILE A 84 3.84 -1.36 -6.44
C ILE A 84 2.63 -0.47 -6.18
N VAL A 85 2.39 -0.16 -4.90
CA VAL A 85 1.37 0.79 -4.48
C VAL A 85 2.08 2.03 -3.98
N THR A 86 1.76 3.18 -4.57
CA THR A 86 2.23 4.48 -4.11
C THR A 86 1.04 5.27 -3.60
N PHE A 87 1.18 5.89 -2.43
CA PHE A 87 0.17 6.77 -1.86
C PHE A 87 0.86 7.93 -1.15
N ARG A 88 0.08 8.93 -0.76
CA ARG A 88 0.55 10.07 0.02
C ARG A 88 -0.10 10.01 1.39
N ALA A 89 0.72 10.05 2.45
CA ALA A 89 0.27 10.30 3.81
C ALA A 89 0.56 11.77 4.17
N ILE A 90 -0.47 12.51 4.55
CA ILE A 90 -0.40 13.90 4.97
C ILE A 90 -0.55 13.90 6.49
N ALA A 91 0.48 14.38 7.16
CA ALA A 91 0.62 14.42 8.61
C ALA A 91 0.90 15.84 9.09
N HIS A 92 0.67 16.09 10.37
CA HIS A 92 1.11 17.30 11.06
C HIS A 92 2.10 16.94 12.19
N PRO A 93 3.32 16.50 11.85
CA PRO A 93 4.33 16.13 12.84
C PRO A 93 4.82 17.36 13.61
N ASP A 94 5.35 17.13 14.80
CA ASP A 94 6.07 18.15 15.54
C ASP A 94 7.47 18.42 14.95
N GLU A 95 8.15 19.45 15.48
CA GLU A 95 9.48 19.84 14.96
C GLU A 95 10.52 18.72 15.13
N SER A 96 10.44 17.94 16.22
CA SER A 96 11.34 16.81 16.48
C SER A 96 11.19 15.68 15.47
N ASP A 97 9.96 15.33 15.11
CA ASP A 97 9.68 14.24 14.17
C ASP A 97 9.91 14.66 12.72
N THR A 98 9.68 15.93 12.39
CA THR A 98 10.00 16.48 11.06
C THR A 98 11.48 16.28 10.71
N GLY A 99 12.39 16.55 11.67
CA GLY A 99 13.83 16.36 11.48
C GLY A 99 14.19 14.89 11.21
N LYS A 100 13.56 13.96 11.93
CA LYS A 100 13.76 12.52 11.73
C LYS A 100 13.24 12.10 10.35
N LEU A 101 12.02 12.50 9.98
CA LEU A 101 11.42 12.18 8.67
C LEU A 101 12.29 12.66 7.50
N CYS A 102 12.84 13.88 7.59
CA CYS A 102 13.77 14.40 6.58
C CYS A 102 15.02 13.53 6.40
N SER A 103 15.51 12.92 7.48
CA SER A 103 16.68 12.01 7.43
C SER A 103 16.38 10.66 6.76
N LEU A 104 15.10 10.29 6.66
CA LEU A 104 14.62 9.04 6.07
C LEU A 104 14.26 9.18 4.58
N ILE A 105 14.34 10.38 4.01
CA ILE A 105 14.13 10.61 2.59
C ILE A 105 15.09 9.71 1.77
N GLN A 106 14.55 9.03 0.76
CA GLN A 106 15.26 8.07 -0.11
C GLN A 106 15.83 6.85 0.61
N ARG A 107 15.33 6.51 1.80
CA ARG A 107 15.64 5.26 2.49
C ARG A 107 14.45 4.32 2.46
N ASP A 108 14.73 3.03 2.42
CA ASP A 108 13.73 2.00 2.66
C ASP A 108 13.49 1.90 4.17
N VAL A 109 12.23 2.00 4.56
CA VAL A 109 11.77 1.94 5.94
C VAL A 109 10.56 1.01 6.02
N GLU A 110 10.32 0.42 7.17
CA GLU A 110 9.10 -0.35 7.40
C GLU A 110 8.01 0.60 7.90
N LEU A 111 6.86 0.59 7.25
CA LEU A 111 5.72 1.43 7.58
C LEU A 111 4.51 0.55 7.85
N THR A 112 3.97 0.69 9.07
CA THR A 112 2.67 0.13 9.44
C THR A 112 1.63 1.22 9.37
N LEU A 113 0.53 0.97 8.66
CA LEU A 113 -0.58 1.91 8.52
C LEU A 113 -1.85 1.30 9.12
N THR A 114 -2.38 1.92 10.16
CA THR A 114 -3.56 1.48 10.90
C THR A 114 -4.75 2.36 10.57
N ALA A 115 -5.85 1.75 10.14
CA ALA A 115 -7.11 2.45 9.89
C ALA A 115 -7.78 2.87 11.21
N PRO A 116 -8.52 4.00 11.23
CA PRO A 116 -9.30 4.36 12.41
C PRO A 116 -10.38 3.30 12.70
N PRO A 117 -10.83 3.19 13.95
CA PRO A 117 -11.95 2.33 14.28
C PRO A 117 -13.20 2.74 13.46
N PRO A 118 -13.98 1.77 12.95
CA PRO A 118 -15.15 2.05 12.14
C PRO A 118 -16.14 2.89 12.95
N THR A 119 -16.46 4.07 12.43
CA THR A 119 -17.33 5.04 13.12
C THR A 119 -18.81 4.85 12.73
N SER A 120 -19.11 3.98 11.76
CA SER A 120 -20.46 3.73 11.26
C SER A 120 -20.72 2.24 10.95
N VAL A 121 -21.99 1.81 11.07
CA VAL A 121 -22.44 0.46 10.69
C VAL A 121 -22.19 0.16 9.21
N HIS A 122 -22.21 1.19 8.36
CA HIS A 122 -21.90 1.04 6.94
C HIS A 122 -20.44 0.68 6.66
N ASP A 123 -19.51 1.07 7.54
CA ASP A 123 -18.09 0.72 7.40
C ASP A 123 -17.79 -0.69 7.92
N LEU A 124 -18.54 -1.17 8.92
CA LEU A 124 -18.45 -2.56 9.41
C LEU A 124 -18.88 -3.61 8.36
N LEU A 125 -19.75 -3.23 7.42
CA LEU A 125 -20.31 -4.14 6.42
C LEU A 125 -19.52 -4.18 5.10
N LYS A 126 -18.47 -3.37 4.95
CA LYS A 126 -17.56 -3.45 3.79
C LYS A 126 -16.57 -4.63 3.88
N ASP A 127 -16.40 -5.18 5.08
CA ASP A 127 -15.49 -6.30 5.39
C ASP A 127 -16.23 -7.66 5.54
N ALA A 128 -17.53 -7.72 5.22
CA ALA A 128 -18.37 -8.93 5.35
C ALA A 128 -18.66 -9.61 4.00
#